data_AF-A0A0E0AH65-F1
#
_entry.id   AF-A0A0E0AH65-F1
#
_cell.length_a   1.000
_cell.length_b   1.000
_cell.length_c   1.000
_cell.angle_alpha   90.00
_cell.angle_beta   90.00
_cell.angle_gamma   90.00
#
_symmetry.space_group_name_H-M   'P 1'
#
loop_
_entity.id
_entity.type
_entity.pdbx_description
1 polymer ?
#
loop_
_entity_poly.entity_id
_entity_poly.type
_entity_poly.pdbx_seq_one_letter_code
_entity_poly.pdbx_strand_id
1 'polypeptide(L)'
;MSRLSITAPETAPNTDGIHITRSRDVQVTDCTIKTGDDCMSIEDGTKNLHVKNMVCGPGHGISIGSLGDHNSEAHVNNVTVDNVRLYGTTNGARIKTWQGGKGSAKNIVFQNMVMDNVWNPIIIDQNYCDSSTPCKQQKSAVEVSNLLFKNIRGTSASEEAIVLHCSNSVPCHGITLENVNLTVKGGSSNAKSTCQNAEWKKSGVSVHCPVVPKIDLELVGTSD
;
A
#
# COMPACT_ATOMS: atom_id res chain seq x y z
N MET A 1 19.39 -9.83 -4.89
CA MET A 1 18.98 -10.00 -6.30
C MET A 1 19.24 -8.68 -7.02
N SER A 2 19.79 -8.69 -8.24
CA SER A 2 20.04 -7.44 -8.97
C SER A 2 19.93 -7.58 -10.48
N ARG A 3 19.55 -6.50 -11.19
CA ARG A 3 19.56 -6.41 -12.66
C ARG A 3 18.67 -7.44 -13.38
N LEU A 4 17.53 -7.76 -12.78
CA LEU A 4 16.54 -8.63 -13.42
C LEU A 4 15.65 -7.83 -14.37
N SER A 5 15.30 -8.45 -15.50
CA SER A 5 14.29 -7.95 -16.42
C SER A 5 13.24 -9.05 -16.60
N ILE A 6 12.02 -8.81 -16.11
CA ILE A 6 10.90 -9.77 -16.19
C ILE A 6 9.79 -9.14 -17.02
N THR A 7 9.25 -9.89 -17.97
CA THR A 7 8.20 -9.41 -18.88
C THR A 7 7.16 -10.48 -19.11
N ALA A 8 5.90 -10.15 -18.83
CA ALA A 8 4.70 -10.90 -19.17
C ALA A 8 3.63 -9.92 -19.70
N PRO A 9 2.63 -10.39 -20.47
CA PRO A 9 1.52 -9.56 -20.91
C PRO A 9 0.77 -8.93 -19.73
N GLU A 10 0.30 -7.69 -19.89
CA GLU A 10 -0.51 -6.98 -18.88
C GLU A 10 -1.79 -7.72 -18.50
N THR A 11 -2.36 -8.49 -19.42
CA THR A 11 -3.58 -9.26 -19.19
C THR A 11 -3.32 -10.66 -18.62
N ALA A 12 -2.06 -11.04 -18.37
CA ALA A 12 -1.72 -12.35 -17.87
C ALA A 12 -1.93 -12.43 -16.34
N PRO A 13 -2.92 -13.21 -15.85
CA PRO A 13 -3.25 -13.25 -14.44
C PRO A 13 -2.11 -13.88 -13.62
N ASN A 14 -1.92 -13.41 -12.38
CA ASN A 14 -1.02 -14.01 -11.39
C ASN A 14 0.45 -14.13 -11.85
N THR A 15 0.88 -13.24 -12.75
CA THR A 15 2.26 -13.18 -13.23
C THR A 15 3.11 -12.26 -12.38
N ASP A 16 3.16 -12.50 -11.06
CA ASP A 16 4.00 -11.73 -10.15
C ASP A 16 5.47 -11.71 -10.61
N GLY A 17 6.11 -10.55 -10.54
CA GLY A 17 7.52 -10.41 -10.91
C GLY A 17 8.45 -11.02 -9.86
N ILE A 18 8.45 -10.43 -8.66
CA ILE A 18 9.26 -10.89 -7.53
C ILE A 18 8.36 -11.11 -6.32
N HIS A 19 8.26 -12.35 -5.86
CA HIS A 19 7.52 -12.71 -4.66
C HIS A 19 8.48 -13.01 -3.51
N ILE A 20 8.37 -12.28 -2.40
CA ILE A 20 9.23 -12.41 -1.22
C ILE A 20 8.38 -12.81 -0.01
N THR A 21 8.69 -13.97 0.56
CA THR A 21 8.04 -14.49 1.78
C THR A 21 9.08 -15.15 2.67
N ARG A 22 8.86 -15.14 3.98
CA ARG A 22 9.69 -15.81 5.02
C ARG A 22 11.19 -15.62 4.81
N SER A 23 11.57 -14.37 4.52
CA SER A 23 12.93 -14.02 4.13
C SER A 23 13.48 -12.90 5.00
N ARG A 24 14.79 -12.92 5.25
CA ARG A 24 15.47 -11.92 6.07
C ARG A 24 16.72 -11.39 5.37
N ASP A 25 17.00 -10.10 5.56
CA ASP A 25 18.22 -9.43 5.09
C ASP A 25 18.36 -9.52 3.56
N VAL A 26 17.27 -9.21 2.85
CA VAL A 26 17.16 -9.29 1.40
C VAL A 26 17.38 -7.92 0.76
N GLN A 27 18.10 -7.91 -0.36
CA GLN A 27 18.23 -6.74 -1.22
C GLN A 27 17.76 -7.05 -2.64
N VAL A 28 16.98 -6.16 -3.23
CA VAL A 28 16.55 -6.22 -4.64
C VAL A 28 16.91 -4.90 -5.30
N THR A 29 17.80 -4.92 -6.30
CA THR A 29 18.26 -3.69 -6.95
C THR A 29 18.23 -3.71 -8.47
N ASP A 30 18.00 -2.55 -9.08
CA ASP A 30 18.22 -2.33 -10.51
C ASP A 30 17.35 -3.22 -11.42
N CYS A 31 16.11 -3.51 -11.01
CA CYS A 31 15.21 -4.41 -11.72
C CYS A 31 14.20 -3.66 -12.61
N THR A 32 13.80 -4.28 -13.72
CA THR A 32 12.67 -3.84 -14.55
C THR A 32 11.63 -4.95 -14.63
N ILE A 33 10.40 -4.67 -14.20
CA ILE A 33 9.33 -5.65 -14.12
C ILE A 33 8.12 -5.13 -14.89
N LYS A 34 7.63 -5.93 -15.82
CA LYS A 34 6.42 -5.67 -16.60
C LYS A 34 5.56 -6.92 -16.58
N THR A 35 4.42 -6.88 -15.94
CA THR A 35 3.64 -8.08 -15.62
C THR A 35 2.15 -7.79 -15.70
N GLY A 36 1.32 -8.83 -15.61
CA GLY A 36 -0.12 -8.67 -15.40
C GLY A 36 -0.53 -8.65 -13.93
N ASP A 37 0.40 -8.92 -13.01
CA ASP A 37 0.16 -8.85 -11.56
C ASP A 37 1.23 -7.99 -10.85
N ASP A 38 1.44 -8.19 -9.54
CA ASP A 38 2.37 -7.43 -8.72
C ASP A 38 3.79 -7.43 -9.32
N CYS A 39 4.38 -6.24 -9.50
CA CYS A 39 5.80 -6.18 -9.85
C CYS A 39 6.65 -6.78 -8.74
N MET A 40 6.22 -6.55 -7.50
CA MET A 40 6.77 -7.19 -6.32
C MET A 40 5.67 -7.38 -5.26
N SER A 41 5.54 -8.60 -4.76
CA SER A 41 4.71 -8.96 -3.61
C SER A 41 5.59 -9.34 -2.42
N ILE A 42 5.30 -8.75 -1.26
CA ILE A 42 6.08 -8.88 -0.02
C ILE A 42 5.15 -9.41 1.06
N GLU A 43 5.32 -10.66 1.44
CA GLU A 43 4.40 -11.38 2.30
C GLU A 43 5.01 -11.74 3.66
N ASP A 44 4.25 -12.51 4.44
CA ASP A 44 4.54 -12.95 5.79
C ASP A 44 5.99 -13.44 5.98
N GLY A 45 6.54 -13.17 7.16
CA GLY A 45 7.87 -13.55 7.59
C GLY A 45 8.98 -12.72 6.96
N THR A 46 8.66 -11.66 6.21
CA THR A 46 9.67 -10.81 5.57
C THR A 46 10.22 -9.76 6.55
N LYS A 47 11.55 -9.73 6.70
CA LYS A 47 12.23 -8.78 7.58
C LYS A 47 13.51 -8.21 6.96
N ASN A 48 13.78 -6.92 7.17
CA ASN A 48 14.99 -6.24 6.67
C ASN A 48 15.13 -6.37 5.14
N LEU A 49 14.13 -5.88 4.42
CA LEU A 49 14.11 -5.88 2.95
C LEU A 49 14.45 -4.49 2.43
N HIS A 50 15.40 -4.40 1.51
CA HIS A 50 15.74 -3.17 0.80
C HIS A 50 15.56 -3.33 -0.71
N VAL A 51 14.63 -2.56 -1.26
CA VAL A 51 14.34 -2.50 -2.70
C VAL A 51 14.83 -1.15 -3.21
N LYS A 52 15.65 -1.14 -4.26
CA LYS A 52 16.21 0.10 -4.80
C LYS A 52 16.29 0.10 -6.32
N ASN A 53 16.06 1.25 -6.96
CA ASN A 53 16.21 1.44 -8.41
C ASN A 53 15.35 0.46 -9.21
N MET A 54 14.02 0.51 -9.05
CA MET A 54 13.12 -0.39 -9.77
C MET A 54 12.24 0.36 -10.77
N VAL A 55 12.04 -0.22 -11.95
CA VAL A 55 11.04 0.22 -12.93
C VAL A 55 9.93 -0.83 -12.98
N CYS A 56 8.70 -0.41 -12.71
CA CYS A 56 7.53 -1.27 -12.65
C CYS A 56 6.45 -0.74 -13.59
N GLY A 57 5.95 -1.58 -14.49
CA GLY A 57 4.79 -1.23 -15.30
C GLY A 57 4.76 -1.87 -16.69
N PRO A 58 3.58 -2.27 -17.19
CA PRO A 58 2.30 -2.37 -16.47
C PRO A 58 2.33 -3.45 -15.37
N GLY A 59 1.22 -3.59 -14.60
CA GLY A 59 1.06 -4.57 -13.52
C GLY A 59 0.33 -4.00 -12.29
N HIS A 60 0.36 -4.71 -11.16
CA HIS A 60 -0.34 -4.30 -9.94
C HIS A 60 0.45 -3.40 -8.99
N GLY A 61 1.71 -3.10 -9.29
CA GLY A 61 2.56 -2.22 -8.47
C GLY A 61 3.44 -2.98 -7.48
N ILE A 62 3.77 -2.32 -6.35
CA ILE A 62 4.53 -2.92 -5.26
C ILE A 62 3.60 -3.10 -4.06
N SER A 63 3.46 -4.35 -3.63
CA SER A 63 2.47 -4.74 -2.64
C SER A 63 3.12 -5.37 -1.42
N ILE A 64 2.81 -4.86 -0.23
CA ILE A 64 2.92 -5.62 1.01
C ILE A 64 1.61 -6.41 1.18
N GLY A 65 1.71 -7.72 1.26
CA GLY A 65 0.60 -8.66 1.40
C GLY A 65 0.24 -9.40 0.10
N SER A 66 -0.81 -10.22 0.13
CA SER A 66 -1.87 -10.17 1.16
C SER A 66 -1.41 -10.74 2.52
N LEU A 67 -1.79 -10.10 3.62
CA LEU A 67 -1.38 -10.52 4.97
C LEU A 67 -2.58 -10.93 5.82
N GLY A 68 -2.46 -12.03 6.56
CA GLY A 68 -3.45 -12.48 7.55
C GLY A 68 -4.66 -13.21 6.96
N ASP A 69 -4.51 -13.82 5.79
CA ASP A 69 -5.52 -14.67 5.16
C ASP A 69 -6.03 -15.75 6.12
N HIS A 70 -7.31 -16.15 6.01
CA HIS A 70 -7.87 -17.19 6.89
C HIS A 70 -7.66 -16.95 8.40
N ASN A 71 -7.65 -15.69 8.84
CA ASN A 71 -7.36 -15.28 10.22
C ASN A 71 -5.95 -15.68 10.71
N SER A 72 -5.01 -15.85 9.78
CA SER A 72 -3.62 -16.18 10.07
C SER A 72 -2.87 -15.01 10.70
N GLU A 73 -1.77 -15.33 11.38
CA GLU A 73 -0.83 -14.34 11.87
C GLU A 73 0.23 -14.07 10.80
N ALA A 74 0.50 -12.80 10.51
CA ALA A 74 1.47 -12.38 9.52
C ALA A 74 2.36 -11.25 10.03
N HIS A 75 3.65 -11.31 9.71
CA HIS A 75 4.65 -10.32 10.12
C HIS A 75 5.50 -9.83 8.96
N VAL A 76 5.45 -8.52 8.71
CA VAL A 76 6.38 -7.81 7.82
C VAL A 76 7.03 -6.68 8.60
N ASN A 77 8.35 -6.61 8.60
CA ASN A 77 9.07 -5.61 9.38
C ASN A 77 10.31 -5.06 8.69
N ASN A 78 10.53 -3.74 8.82
CA ASN A 78 11.73 -3.07 8.34
C ASN A 78 11.93 -3.27 6.83
N VAL A 79 11.01 -2.69 6.06
CA VAL A 79 11.04 -2.71 4.59
C VAL A 79 11.31 -1.30 4.09
N THR A 80 12.21 -1.15 3.13
CA THR A 80 12.46 0.13 2.45
C THR A 80 12.39 -0.08 0.95
N VAL A 81 11.51 0.68 0.30
CA VAL A 81 11.35 0.75 -1.15
C VAL A 81 11.77 2.15 -1.59
N ASP A 82 12.90 2.23 -2.29
CA ASP A 82 13.57 3.49 -2.62
C ASP A 82 13.83 3.61 -4.13
N ASN A 83 13.67 4.82 -4.67
CA ASN A 83 13.95 5.14 -6.07
C ASN A 83 13.23 4.21 -7.05
N VAL A 84 11.90 4.31 -7.10
CA VAL A 84 11.06 3.49 -7.96
C VAL A 84 10.29 4.35 -8.97
N ARG A 85 10.25 3.92 -10.23
CA ARG A 85 9.35 4.46 -11.24
C ARG A 85 8.23 3.47 -11.52
N LEU A 86 6.98 3.91 -11.37
CA LEU A 86 5.80 3.13 -11.76
C LEU A 86 5.07 3.81 -12.91
N TYR A 87 4.60 3.04 -13.88
CA TYR A 87 3.78 3.55 -14.97
C TYR A 87 2.68 2.58 -15.37
N GLY A 88 1.47 3.11 -15.61
CA GLY A 88 0.34 2.30 -16.07
C GLY A 88 -0.01 1.13 -15.16
N THR A 89 0.34 1.20 -13.87
CA THR A 89 0.01 0.15 -12.91
C THR A 89 -1.30 0.42 -12.21
N THR A 90 -1.98 -0.63 -11.75
CA THR A 90 -3.22 -0.47 -10.99
C THR A 90 -2.95 0.13 -9.60
N ASN A 91 -1.77 -0.09 -9.03
CA ASN A 91 -1.38 0.52 -7.75
C ASN A 91 0.08 0.99 -7.77
N GLY A 92 0.41 1.92 -6.88
CA GLY A 92 1.76 2.40 -6.64
C GLY A 92 2.40 1.64 -5.48
N ALA A 93 2.33 2.25 -4.30
CA ALA A 93 2.66 1.63 -3.02
C ALA A 93 1.38 1.08 -2.38
N ARG A 94 1.27 -0.25 -2.28
CA ARG A 94 0.08 -0.94 -1.76
C ARG A 94 0.41 -1.73 -0.49
N ILE A 95 -0.49 -1.68 0.50
CA ILE A 95 -0.53 -2.59 1.64
C ILE A 95 -1.93 -3.21 1.67
N LYS A 96 -2.03 -4.54 1.59
CA LYS A 96 -3.31 -5.29 1.60
C LYS A 96 -3.33 -6.31 2.73
N THR A 97 -4.27 -6.20 3.66
CA THR A 97 -4.42 -7.14 4.78
C THR A 97 -5.88 -7.59 4.93
N TRP A 98 -6.07 -8.82 5.38
CA TRP A 98 -7.39 -9.42 5.55
C TRP A 98 -8.00 -9.07 6.91
N GLN A 99 -9.32 -8.91 6.91
CA GLN A 99 -10.11 -8.90 8.15
C GLN A 99 -9.94 -10.24 8.88
N GLY A 100 -9.82 -10.19 10.21
CA GLY A 100 -9.63 -11.35 11.08
C GLY A 100 -8.17 -11.77 11.26
N GLY A 101 -7.27 -11.31 10.39
CA GLY A 101 -5.83 -11.55 10.49
C GLY A 101 -5.21 -11.00 11.79
N LYS A 102 -3.97 -11.40 12.07
CA LYS A 102 -3.21 -11.03 13.27
C LYS A 102 -1.75 -10.70 12.92
N GLY A 103 -1.00 -10.19 13.88
CA GLY A 103 0.42 -9.86 13.69
C GLY A 103 0.60 -8.40 13.29
N SER A 104 1.64 -8.10 12.50
CA SER A 104 1.99 -6.71 12.18
C SER A 104 2.72 -6.50 10.84
N ALA A 105 2.41 -5.40 10.17
CA ALA A 105 3.18 -4.82 9.07
C ALA A 105 3.69 -3.44 9.51
N LYS A 106 4.98 -3.35 9.89
CA LYS A 106 5.50 -2.14 10.55
C LYS A 106 6.92 -1.75 10.19
N ASN A 107 7.24 -0.46 10.36
CA ASN A 107 8.52 0.14 9.97
C ASN A 107 8.74 -0.02 8.46
N ILE A 108 7.83 0.53 7.66
CA ILE A 108 7.86 0.40 6.21
C ILE A 108 8.01 1.79 5.60
N VAL A 109 8.96 1.92 4.68
CA VAL A 109 9.28 3.18 4.01
C VAL A 109 9.11 2.99 2.50
N PHE A 110 8.27 3.82 1.91
CA PHE A 110 8.16 4.02 0.47
C PHE A 110 8.69 5.42 0.15
N GLN A 111 9.78 5.54 -0.60
CA GLN A 111 10.39 6.83 -0.84
C GLN A 111 10.97 7.01 -2.24
N ASN A 112 11.05 8.29 -2.65
CA ASN A 112 11.61 8.71 -3.93
C ASN A 112 10.94 8.00 -5.11
N MET A 113 9.60 8.03 -5.15
CA MET A 113 8.82 7.33 -6.16
C MET A 113 8.28 8.30 -7.21
N VAL A 114 8.33 7.90 -8.47
CA VAL A 114 7.74 8.63 -9.60
C VAL A 114 6.64 7.78 -10.23
N MET A 115 5.44 8.32 -10.30
CA MET A 115 4.25 7.61 -10.80
C MET A 115 3.73 8.27 -12.07
N ASP A 116 3.41 7.48 -13.10
CA ASP A 116 2.79 7.97 -14.34
C ASP A 116 1.55 7.13 -14.66
N ASN A 117 0.37 7.75 -14.57
CA ASN A 117 -0.89 7.08 -14.83
C ASN A 117 -1.11 5.84 -13.95
N VAL A 118 -0.81 5.95 -12.66
CA VAL A 118 -1.03 4.86 -11.70
C VAL A 118 -2.43 4.98 -11.12
N TRP A 119 -3.24 3.91 -11.13
CA TRP A 119 -4.65 4.02 -10.74
C TRP A 119 -4.86 4.30 -9.24
N ASN A 120 -4.20 3.54 -8.36
CA ASN A 120 -4.15 3.81 -6.91
C ASN A 120 -2.69 4.07 -6.47
N PRO A 121 -2.18 5.30 -6.61
CA PRO A 121 -0.81 5.65 -6.23
C PRO A 121 -0.37 5.20 -4.84
N ILE A 122 -1.17 5.46 -3.80
CA ILE A 122 -0.90 5.01 -2.43
C ILE A 122 -2.18 4.39 -1.89
N ILE A 123 -2.11 3.13 -1.47
CA ILE A 123 -3.27 2.43 -0.92
C ILE A 123 -2.90 1.55 0.28
N ILE A 124 -3.67 1.68 1.35
CA ILE A 124 -3.73 0.75 2.46
C ILE A 124 -5.16 0.23 2.51
N ASP A 125 -5.32 -1.08 2.36
CA ASP A 125 -6.60 -1.76 2.45
C ASP A 125 -6.52 -2.88 3.49
N GLN A 126 -6.98 -2.61 4.70
CA GLN A 126 -7.15 -3.64 5.75
C GLN A 126 -8.50 -4.36 5.65
N ASN A 127 -9.27 -4.10 4.58
CA ASN A 127 -10.54 -4.76 4.29
C ASN A 127 -10.44 -5.66 3.05
N TYR A 128 -9.21 -6.03 2.68
CA TYR A 128 -8.93 -6.80 1.48
C TYR A 128 -9.73 -8.12 1.50
N CYS A 129 -10.34 -8.42 0.35
CA CYS A 129 -11.19 -9.57 0.17
C CYS A 129 -11.12 -10.02 -1.29
N ASP A 130 -10.73 -11.26 -1.54
CA ASP A 130 -10.68 -11.84 -2.89
C ASP A 130 -12.06 -12.39 -3.31
N SER A 131 -13.09 -11.55 -3.13
CA SER A 131 -14.48 -11.87 -3.41
C SER A 131 -15.23 -10.62 -3.84
N SER A 132 -16.23 -10.79 -4.71
CA SER A 132 -17.14 -9.71 -5.10
C SER A 132 -18.01 -9.21 -3.94
N THR A 133 -18.15 -10.01 -2.87
CA THR A 133 -18.85 -9.62 -1.65
C THR A 133 -17.85 -9.10 -0.63
N PRO A 134 -18.01 -7.88 -0.11
CA PRO A 134 -17.13 -7.34 0.92
C PRO A 134 -17.04 -8.28 2.12
N CYS A 135 -15.81 -8.53 2.58
CA CYS A 135 -15.57 -9.30 3.79
C CYS A 135 -16.24 -8.60 4.98
N LYS A 136 -16.85 -9.39 5.87
CA LYS A 136 -17.45 -8.85 7.10
C LYS A 136 -16.34 -8.25 7.96
N GLN A 137 -16.65 -7.11 8.58
CA GLN A 137 -15.78 -6.53 9.60
C GLN A 137 -15.58 -7.56 10.74
N GLN A 138 -14.33 -7.75 11.14
CA GLN A 138 -13.94 -8.63 12.22
C GLN A 138 -13.21 -7.85 13.32
N LYS A 139 -13.15 -8.43 14.51
CA LYS A 139 -12.56 -7.77 15.69
C LYS A 139 -11.02 -7.75 15.68
N SER A 140 -10.39 -8.54 14.81
CA SER A 140 -8.94 -8.57 14.62
C SER A 140 -8.58 -8.19 13.18
N ALA A 141 -7.40 -7.60 13.01
CA ALA A 141 -6.73 -7.41 11.74
C ALA A 141 -5.22 -7.34 12.00
N VAL A 142 -4.40 -7.52 10.94
CA VAL A 142 -2.95 -7.26 11.00
C VAL A 142 -2.72 -5.80 11.36
N GLU A 143 -1.95 -5.53 12.42
CA GLU A 143 -1.61 -4.17 12.82
C GLU A 143 -0.74 -3.50 11.75
N VAL A 144 -1.13 -2.32 11.26
CA VAL A 144 -0.35 -1.55 10.28
C VAL A 144 0.15 -0.27 10.94
N SER A 145 1.46 -0.17 11.16
CA SER A 145 2.02 0.94 11.93
C SER A 145 3.39 1.42 11.50
N ASN A 146 3.72 2.67 11.83
CA ASN A 146 4.99 3.32 11.52
C ASN A 146 5.35 3.24 10.02
N LEU A 147 4.56 3.93 9.21
CA LEU A 147 4.73 4.01 7.76
C LEU A 147 5.23 5.38 7.35
N LEU A 148 6.18 5.42 6.42
CA LEU A 148 6.64 6.66 5.80
C LEU A 148 6.49 6.58 4.28
N PHE A 149 5.69 7.49 3.74
CA PHE A 149 5.60 7.77 2.30
C PHE A 149 6.29 9.10 2.05
N LYS A 150 7.43 9.10 1.37
CA LYS A 150 8.30 10.27 1.27
C LYS A 150 8.73 10.59 -0.16
N ASN A 151 8.62 11.86 -0.56
CA ASN A 151 9.06 12.33 -1.88
C ASN A 151 8.43 11.51 -3.04
N ILE A 152 7.11 11.37 -3.00
CA ILE A 152 6.35 10.65 -4.03
C ILE A 152 5.70 11.69 -4.95
N ARG A 153 5.89 11.56 -6.26
CA ARG A 153 5.35 12.54 -7.23
C ARG A 153 4.85 11.90 -8.52
N GLY A 154 3.98 12.62 -9.22
CA GLY A 154 3.56 12.27 -10.58
C GLY A 154 2.04 12.27 -10.76
N THR A 155 1.53 11.35 -11.58
CA THR A 155 0.12 11.36 -11.99
C THR A 155 -0.65 10.09 -11.60
N SER A 156 -1.85 10.30 -11.09
CA SER A 156 -2.87 9.28 -10.83
C SER A 156 -3.75 9.10 -12.07
N ALA A 157 -4.18 7.86 -12.36
CA ALA A 157 -5.20 7.59 -13.38
C ALA A 157 -6.63 7.76 -12.84
N SER A 158 -6.80 7.76 -11.51
CA SER A 158 -8.08 8.00 -10.83
C SER A 158 -8.06 9.32 -10.06
N GLU A 159 -9.24 9.81 -9.65
CA GLU A 159 -9.33 11.01 -8.80
C GLU A 159 -8.75 10.77 -7.40
N GLU A 160 -8.95 9.59 -6.81
CA GLU A 160 -8.48 9.25 -5.47
C GLU A 160 -7.06 8.67 -5.53
N ALA A 161 -6.05 9.52 -5.32
CA ALA A 161 -4.66 9.09 -5.38
C ALA A 161 -4.17 8.39 -4.11
N ILE A 162 -4.74 8.74 -2.96
CA ILE A 162 -4.34 8.20 -1.66
C ILE A 162 -5.58 7.63 -0.97
N VAL A 163 -5.57 6.32 -0.73
CA VAL A 163 -6.67 5.60 -0.08
C VAL A 163 -6.14 4.87 1.15
N LEU A 164 -6.48 5.34 2.34
CA LEU A 164 -6.11 4.70 3.60
C LEU A 164 -7.37 4.12 4.26
N HIS A 165 -7.72 2.89 3.94
CA HIS A 165 -8.89 2.19 4.49
C HIS A 165 -8.44 1.17 5.54
N CYS A 166 -8.42 1.62 6.78
CA CYS A 166 -7.98 0.81 7.91
C CYS A 166 -9.18 0.21 8.67
N SER A 167 -8.92 -0.86 9.42
CA SER A 167 -9.91 -1.57 10.23
C SER A 167 -10.47 -0.66 11.31
N ASN A 168 -11.78 -0.71 11.54
CA ASN A 168 -12.41 -0.03 12.67
C ASN A 168 -11.89 -0.56 14.02
N SER A 169 -11.60 -1.86 14.11
CA SER A 169 -11.17 -2.51 15.36
C SER A 169 -9.65 -2.45 15.58
N VAL A 170 -8.86 -2.30 14.51
CA VAL A 170 -7.40 -2.16 14.57
C VAL A 170 -6.97 -1.01 13.64
N PRO A 171 -7.19 0.26 14.03
CA PRO A 171 -6.83 1.43 13.24
C PRO A 171 -5.33 1.47 12.89
N CYS A 172 -5.00 1.94 11.68
CA CYS A 172 -3.60 2.18 11.33
C CYS A 172 -3.08 3.41 12.08
N HIS A 173 -1.79 3.40 12.46
CA HIS A 173 -1.21 4.53 13.20
C HIS A 173 0.26 4.78 12.88
N GLY A 174 0.71 6.01 13.13
CA GLY A 174 2.07 6.42 12.81
C GLY A 174 2.35 6.51 11.31
N ILE A 175 1.36 6.89 10.51
CA ILE A 175 1.52 7.11 9.06
C ILE A 175 2.01 8.54 8.82
N THR A 176 3.09 8.69 8.04
CA THR A 176 3.61 10.00 7.63
C THR A 176 3.60 10.13 6.11
N LEU A 177 2.93 11.16 5.61
CA LEU A 177 3.00 11.61 4.23
C LEU A 177 3.92 12.84 4.16
N GLU A 178 5.11 12.67 3.59
CA GLU A 178 6.11 13.73 3.49
C GLU A 178 6.40 14.03 2.00
N ASN A 179 6.09 15.24 1.55
CA ASN A 179 6.31 15.65 0.15
C ASN A 179 5.65 14.69 -0.88
N VAL A 180 4.36 14.41 -0.72
CA VAL A 180 3.57 13.57 -1.62
C VAL A 180 2.74 14.44 -2.59
N ASN A 181 3.23 14.63 -3.82
CA ASN A 181 2.62 15.51 -4.82
C ASN A 181 2.07 14.74 -6.03
N LEU A 182 0.78 14.43 -5.98
CA LEU A 182 0.07 13.63 -7.01
C LEU A 182 -1.07 14.44 -7.63
N THR A 183 -1.13 14.48 -8.95
CA THR A 183 -2.21 15.11 -9.73
C THR A 183 -2.95 14.09 -10.58
N VAL A 184 -4.16 14.41 -11.01
CA VAL A 184 -4.89 13.51 -11.93
C VAL A 184 -4.32 13.67 -13.34
N LYS A 185 -4.07 12.57 -14.05
CA LYS A 185 -3.54 12.62 -15.42
C LYS A 185 -4.55 13.30 -16.35
N GLY A 186 -4.07 14.28 -17.12
CA GLY A 186 -4.93 15.07 -18.02
C GLY A 186 -5.81 16.10 -17.31
N GLY A 187 -5.77 16.16 -15.97
CA GLY A 187 -6.45 17.16 -15.16
C GLY A 187 -5.49 18.28 -14.70
N SER A 188 -6.06 19.45 -14.44
CA SER A 188 -5.36 20.58 -13.80
C SER A 188 -5.52 20.61 -12.28
N SER A 189 -6.28 19.66 -11.70
CA SER A 189 -6.54 19.55 -10.27
C SER A 189 -5.58 18.59 -9.57
N ASN A 190 -5.33 18.89 -8.29
CA ASN A 190 -4.71 17.94 -7.37
C ASN A 190 -5.60 16.70 -7.25
N ALA A 191 -4.97 15.54 -7.09
CA ALA A 191 -5.72 14.34 -6.77
C ALA A 191 -6.36 14.46 -5.37
N LYS A 192 -7.38 13.66 -5.11
CA LYS A 192 -8.07 13.55 -3.83
C LYS A 192 -7.47 12.43 -2.99
N SER A 193 -7.85 12.40 -1.73
CA SER A 193 -7.49 11.34 -0.80
C SER A 193 -8.69 10.95 0.05
N THR A 194 -8.77 9.67 0.44
CA THR A 194 -9.79 9.14 1.35
C THR A 194 -9.09 8.39 2.47
N CYS A 195 -9.41 8.72 3.72
CA CYS A 195 -8.75 8.17 4.91
C CYS A 195 -9.81 7.73 5.94
N GLN A 196 -9.80 6.46 6.33
CA GLN A 196 -10.74 5.87 7.28
C GLN A 196 -9.95 5.07 8.33
N ASN A 197 -10.18 5.36 9.62
CA ASN A 197 -9.49 4.71 10.76
C ASN A 197 -7.97 4.73 10.67
N ALA A 198 -7.42 5.82 10.13
CA ALA A 198 -5.99 5.99 9.94
C ALA A 198 -5.52 7.22 10.71
N GLU A 199 -4.60 7.03 11.65
CA GLU A 199 -3.87 8.13 12.28
C GLU A 199 -2.65 8.48 11.44
N TRP A 200 -2.72 9.63 10.76
CA TRP A 200 -1.69 10.09 9.85
C TRP A 200 -1.30 11.54 10.12
N LYS A 201 -0.10 11.91 9.70
CA LYS A 201 0.39 13.30 9.69
C LYS A 201 1.00 13.64 8.33
N LYS A 202 0.94 14.91 7.96
CA LYS A 202 1.65 15.45 6.80
C LYS A 202 2.86 16.29 7.20
N SER A 203 3.87 16.29 6.35
CA SER A 203 4.98 17.23 6.35
C SER A 203 5.26 17.69 4.92
N GLY A 204 5.54 18.98 4.74
CA GLY A 204 5.76 19.57 3.40
C GLY A 204 4.52 19.54 2.48
N VAL A 205 4.76 19.57 1.17
CA VAL A 205 3.68 19.57 0.15
C VAL A 205 3.11 18.17 0.02
N SER A 206 1.91 17.95 0.57
CA SER A 206 1.24 16.66 0.46
C SER A 206 -0.24 16.83 0.10
N VAL A 207 -0.75 15.94 -0.76
CA VAL A 207 -2.19 15.83 -1.03
C VAL A 207 -2.94 15.65 0.30
N HIS A 208 -3.98 16.44 0.51
CA HIS A 208 -4.69 16.50 1.78
C HIS A 208 -5.66 15.33 1.91
N CYS A 209 -5.50 14.50 2.95
CA CYS A 209 -6.63 13.71 3.42
C CYS A 209 -7.61 14.62 4.16
N PRO A 210 -8.89 14.66 3.74
CA PRO A 210 -9.91 15.34 4.51
C PRO A 210 -10.01 14.67 5.89
N VAL A 211 -10.16 15.48 6.93
CA VAL A 211 -10.38 14.98 8.28
C VAL A 211 -11.76 14.31 8.29
N VAL A 212 -11.82 12.99 8.46
CA VAL A 212 -13.08 12.32 8.79
C VAL A 212 -13.38 12.66 10.26
N PRO A 213 -14.56 13.21 10.58
CA PRO A 213 -14.93 13.43 11.97
C PRO A 213 -14.87 12.10 12.70
N LYS A 214 -14.18 12.06 13.84
CA LYS A 214 -14.30 10.96 14.79
C LYS A 214 -15.79 10.87 15.14
N ILE A 215 -16.44 9.78 14.78
CA ILE A 215 -17.74 9.45 15.39
C ILE A 215 -17.35 9.02 16.80
N ASP A 216 -17.55 9.91 17.77
CA ASP A 216 -17.44 9.55 19.18
C ASP A 216 -18.46 8.43 19.45
N LEU A 217 -17.95 7.23 19.71
CA LEU A 217 -18.73 6.07 20.18
C LEU A 217 -19.05 6.23 21.67
N GLU A 218 -19.52 7.40 22.08
CA GLU A 218 -20.13 7.61 23.40
C GLU A 218 -21.54 8.14 23.18
N LEU A 219 -22.52 7.44 23.79
CA LEU A 219 -23.98 7.67 23.78
C LEU A 219 -24.82 6.81 22.81
N VAL A 220 -24.70 5.48 22.94
CA VAL A 220 -25.92 4.67 23.07
C VAL A 220 -25.95 4.16 24.50
N GLY A 221 -26.31 5.07 25.41
CA GLY A 221 -26.68 4.73 26.77
C GLY A 221 -27.99 3.94 26.74
N THR A 222 -28.00 2.84 27.48
CA THR A 222 -29.12 1.97 27.78
C THR A 222 -30.35 2.75 28.25
N SER A 223 -31.50 2.46 27.67
CA SER A 223 -32.80 2.69 28.31
C SER A 223 -33.46 1.33 28.50
N ASP A 224 -33.45 0.87 29.75
CA ASP A 224 -34.47 -0.02 30.31
C ASP A 224 -35.85 0.67 30.27
#